data_AF-A0A673VI53-F1
#
_entry.id   AF-A0A673VI53-F1
#
_cell.length_a   1.000
_cell.length_b   1.000
_cell.length_c   1.000
_cell.angle_alpha   90.00
_cell.angle_beta   90.00
_cell.angle_gamma   90.00
#
_symmetry.space_group_name_H-M   'P 1'
#
loop_
_entity.id
_entity.type
_entity.pdbx_description
1 polymer ?
#
loop_
_entity_poly.entity_id
_entity_poly.type
_entity_poly.pdbx_seq_one_letter_code
_entity_poly.pdbx_strand_id
1 'polypeptide(L)'
;MRAAGLGERPGRELLVLLAGVGVLTAASPPVPPLFNVSLDAAPELRWLPVLQHFDLDLVRAAMAHILGNRVPKWVHTLLGKEVQELARLLPQPFVCEIRGICEVLNRNLVDCLLLNLVYEYSAFCTSIVAQDSKGHIYHGRNLDYAFGNFLRKLTVDVQFLKNGQVAFTGTTFIGYVGLWTGQSPHKFTVSGDERAKGWWWENVIAALFQRHSLVSWLIRTTLSESEDFEAAVYKLAKTPLIADVYYIVGGTSPREGVVITRNRNGPADIWPLDPLNGAWFRVETNYDHWKPAPEKDDRRTPAIKALNATGQANLSLEALFQVLSVFPVYNNKQLTLPQTCCLRLAETLYIHYGKWYLSPTSFCFPECRERRLPGPYVHRGEIPPGP
;
A
#
# COMPACT_ATOMS: atom_id res chain seq x y z
N MET A 1 -5.73 -56.76 -73.66
CA MET A 1 -5.33 -55.75 -74.66
C MET A 1 -4.69 -54.59 -73.92
N ARG A 2 -3.57 -54.09 -74.46
CA ARG A 2 -2.81 -52.93 -73.96
C ARG A 2 -3.66 -51.66 -73.98
N ALA A 3 -3.50 -50.82 -72.96
CA ALA A 3 -3.19 -49.41 -73.13
C ALA A 3 -2.58 -48.88 -71.83
N ALA A 4 -1.37 -48.34 -71.96
CA ALA A 4 -0.54 -47.81 -70.89
C ALA A 4 -0.66 -46.29 -70.82
N GLY A 5 -0.31 -45.73 -69.66
CA GLY A 5 0.18 -44.35 -69.55
C GLY A 5 -0.49 -43.56 -68.44
N LEU A 6 0.22 -43.34 -67.33
CA LEU A 6 0.86 -42.04 -67.02
C LEU A 6 1.47 -42.10 -65.62
N GLY A 7 2.74 -41.69 -65.55
CA GLY A 7 3.58 -41.71 -64.37
C GLY A 7 3.40 -40.52 -63.43
N GLU A 8 3.98 -40.71 -62.25
CA GLU A 8 3.99 -39.91 -61.04
C GLU A 8 4.62 -38.51 -61.19
N ARG A 9 4.11 -37.54 -60.40
CA ARG A 9 4.93 -36.62 -59.56
C ARG A 9 4.14 -36.24 -58.29
N PRO A 10 4.70 -36.37 -57.08
CA PRO A 10 4.01 -35.98 -55.85
C PRO A 10 4.28 -34.50 -55.50
N GLY A 11 3.22 -33.71 -55.36
CA GLY A 11 3.27 -32.38 -54.78
C GLY A 11 3.40 -32.48 -53.25
N ARG A 12 4.53 -31.99 -52.72
CA ARG A 12 4.73 -31.77 -51.28
C ARG A 12 3.84 -30.63 -50.81
N GLU A 13 2.72 -30.94 -50.17
CA GLU A 13 2.01 -29.96 -49.34
C GLU A 13 2.73 -29.85 -47.99
N LEU A 14 3.35 -28.69 -47.78
CA LEU A 14 4.00 -28.31 -46.53
C LEU A 14 2.90 -27.88 -45.55
N LEU A 15 2.49 -28.77 -44.67
CA LEU A 15 1.58 -28.48 -43.56
C LEU A 15 2.32 -27.54 -42.58
N VAL A 16 2.09 -26.23 -42.69
CA VAL A 16 2.58 -25.25 -41.73
C VAL A 16 1.76 -25.40 -40.45
N LEU A 17 2.32 -26.12 -39.47
CA LEU A 17 1.89 -26.10 -38.08
C LEU A 17 2.09 -24.68 -37.54
N LEU A 18 1.02 -23.88 -37.55
CA LEU A 18 0.93 -22.67 -36.74
C LEU A 18 0.93 -23.10 -35.28
N ALA A 19 2.13 -23.20 -34.70
CA ALA A 19 2.33 -23.25 -33.27
C ALA A 19 1.74 -21.96 -32.69
N GLY A 20 0.53 -22.06 -32.14
CA GLY A 20 -0.06 -21.00 -31.35
C GLY A 20 0.92 -20.64 -30.25
N VAL A 21 1.50 -19.45 -30.33
CA VAL A 21 2.15 -18.82 -29.19
C VAL A 21 1.04 -18.59 -28.18
N GLY A 22 0.87 -19.56 -27.29
CA GLY A 22 0.04 -19.39 -26.11
C GLY A 22 0.61 -18.21 -25.36
N VAL A 23 -0.06 -17.06 -25.47
CA VAL A 23 0.12 -15.97 -24.53
C VAL A 23 -0.26 -16.58 -23.19
N LEU A 24 0.75 -16.96 -22.41
CA LEU A 24 0.58 -17.22 -20.99
C LEU A 24 0.07 -15.91 -20.40
N THR A 25 -1.24 -15.77 -20.29
CA THR A 25 -1.86 -14.74 -19.49
C THR A 25 -1.36 -14.97 -18.08
N ALA A 26 -0.39 -14.19 -17.64
CA ALA A 26 0.02 -14.18 -16.25
C ALA A 26 -1.26 -13.98 -15.42
N ALA A 27 -1.59 -14.97 -14.59
CA ALA A 27 -2.78 -14.90 -13.75
C ALA A 27 -2.72 -13.59 -12.95
N SER A 28 -3.79 -12.79 -13.02
CA SER A 28 -3.86 -11.59 -12.21
C SER A 28 -3.75 -12.00 -10.74
N PRO A 29 -2.82 -11.43 -9.98
CA PRO A 29 -2.62 -11.76 -8.58
C PRO A 29 -3.93 -11.51 -7.79
N PRO A 30 -4.28 -12.39 -6.82
CA PRO A 30 -5.54 -12.27 -6.10
C PRO A 30 -5.63 -10.95 -5.35
N VAL A 31 -6.75 -10.25 -5.56
CA VAL A 31 -7.19 -9.07 -4.82
C VAL A 31 -7.53 -9.52 -3.38
N PRO A 32 -7.20 -8.75 -2.34
CA PRO A 32 -7.63 -9.06 -0.98
C PRO A 32 -9.16 -9.20 -0.88
N PRO A 33 -9.66 -10.13 -0.05
CA PRO A 33 -11.10 -10.27 0.14
C PRO A 33 -11.68 -9.00 0.77
N LEU A 34 -12.87 -8.63 0.30
CA LEU A 34 -13.64 -7.50 0.79
C LEU A 34 -14.66 -7.96 1.82
N PHE A 35 -14.69 -7.30 2.97
CA PHE A 35 -15.65 -7.58 4.04
C PHE A 35 -16.39 -6.32 4.49
N ASN A 36 -17.56 -6.53 5.09
CA ASN A 36 -18.34 -5.49 5.72
C ASN A 36 -18.22 -5.58 7.25
N VAL A 37 -18.02 -4.44 7.90
CA VAL A 37 -18.04 -4.30 9.37
C VAL A 37 -19.08 -3.26 9.74
N SER A 38 -20.14 -3.67 10.45
CA SER A 38 -21.17 -2.74 10.90
C SER A 38 -20.72 -1.97 12.14
N LEU A 39 -20.73 -0.63 12.06
CA LEU A 39 -20.49 0.28 13.17
C LEU A 39 -21.69 0.39 14.11
N ASP A 40 -22.87 -0.05 13.68
CA ASP A 40 -24.10 -0.10 14.49
C ASP A 40 -24.07 -1.30 15.47
N ALA A 41 -23.26 -2.32 15.18
CA ALA A 41 -23.01 -3.41 16.11
C ALA A 41 -22.13 -2.96 17.29
N ALA A 42 -22.34 -3.60 18.45
CA ALA A 42 -21.47 -3.43 19.61
C ALA A 42 -20.01 -3.71 19.22
N PRO A 43 -19.04 -2.86 19.62
CA PRO A 43 -17.63 -2.98 19.23
C PRO A 43 -17.05 -4.40 19.35
N GLU A 44 -17.38 -5.11 20.44
CA GLU A 44 -16.94 -6.48 20.72
C GLU A 44 -17.37 -7.50 19.66
N LEU A 45 -18.45 -7.22 18.92
CA LEU A 45 -19.03 -8.16 17.95
C LEU A 45 -18.74 -7.77 16.49
N ARG A 46 -18.17 -6.59 16.25
CA ARG A 46 -17.99 -6.02 14.90
C ARG A 46 -17.18 -6.91 13.96
N TRP A 47 -16.14 -7.55 14.48
CA TRP A 47 -15.21 -8.37 13.70
C TRP A 47 -15.58 -9.84 13.64
N LEU A 48 -16.57 -10.29 14.42
CA LEU A 48 -16.96 -11.71 14.48
C LEU A 48 -17.34 -12.27 13.11
N PRO A 49 -18.19 -11.61 12.28
CA PRO A 49 -18.54 -12.14 10.97
C PRO A 49 -17.34 -12.27 10.03
N VAL A 50 -16.37 -11.36 10.13
CA VAL A 50 -15.14 -11.42 9.32
C VAL A 50 -14.26 -12.58 9.76
N LEU A 51 -14.03 -12.73 11.06
CA LEU A 51 -13.18 -13.78 11.63
C LEU A 51 -13.67 -15.20 11.31
N GLN A 52 -14.98 -15.41 11.13
CA GLN A 52 -15.55 -16.70 10.74
C GLN A 52 -15.09 -17.21 9.36
N HIS A 53 -14.53 -16.34 8.52
CA HIS A 53 -14.03 -16.71 7.19
C HIS A 53 -12.56 -17.11 7.18
N PHE A 54 -11.88 -17.07 8.33
CA PHE A 54 -10.44 -17.34 8.44
C PHE A 54 -10.18 -18.60 9.25
N ASP A 55 -9.13 -19.33 8.85
CA ASP A 55 -8.54 -20.38 9.67
C ASP A 55 -7.91 -19.74 10.93
N LEU A 56 -8.58 -19.92 12.07
CA LEU A 56 -8.16 -19.33 13.33
C LEU A 56 -6.82 -19.89 13.83
N ASP A 57 -6.43 -21.11 13.45
CA ASP A 57 -5.11 -21.65 13.78
C ASP A 57 -4.01 -20.95 13.00
N LEU A 58 -4.25 -20.64 11.73
CA LEU A 58 -3.36 -19.82 10.93
C LEU A 58 -3.22 -18.41 11.51
N VAL A 59 -4.32 -17.76 11.90
CA VAL A 59 -4.30 -16.42 12.53
C VAL A 59 -3.51 -16.47 13.84
N ARG A 60 -3.78 -17.45 14.70
CA ARG A 60 -3.06 -17.66 15.98
C ARG A 60 -1.56 -17.90 15.77
N ALA A 61 -1.18 -18.69 14.76
CA ALA A 61 0.21 -18.97 14.45
C ALA A 61 0.94 -17.72 13.95
N ALA A 62 0.31 -16.95 13.06
CA ALA A 62 0.84 -15.67 12.59
C ALA A 62 1.05 -14.69 13.75
N MET A 63 0.06 -14.55 14.62
CA MET A 63 0.13 -13.70 15.81
C MET A 63 1.28 -14.11 16.74
N ALA A 64 1.41 -15.40 17.06
CA ALA A 64 2.50 -15.91 17.89
C ALA A 64 3.88 -15.64 17.27
N HIS A 65 4.01 -15.83 15.95
CA HIS A 65 5.24 -15.55 15.21
C HIS A 65 5.60 -14.06 15.26
N ILE A 66 4.64 -13.17 15.05
CA ILE A 66 4.86 -11.71 15.09
C ILE A 66 5.28 -11.29 16.50
N LEU A 67 4.52 -11.70 17.53
CA LEU A 67 4.79 -11.33 18.92
C LEU A 67 6.16 -11.83 19.38
N GLY A 68 6.49 -13.10 19.11
CA GLY A 68 7.76 -13.70 19.54
C GLY A 68 9.00 -13.07 18.91
N ASN A 69 8.88 -12.48 17.72
CA ASN A 69 10.00 -11.86 17.01
C ASN A 69 10.09 -10.34 17.18
N ARG A 70 8.99 -9.68 17.56
CA ARG A 70 8.90 -8.22 17.55
C ARG A 70 8.77 -7.63 18.95
N VAL A 71 8.12 -8.33 19.88
CA VAL A 71 7.90 -7.80 21.23
C VAL A 71 9.05 -8.21 22.17
N PRO A 72 9.76 -7.24 22.78
CA PRO A 72 10.74 -7.55 23.81
C PRO A 72 10.09 -8.17 25.05
N LYS A 73 10.77 -9.12 25.69
CA LYS A 73 10.27 -9.81 26.90
C LYS A 73 9.87 -8.86 28.04
N TRP A 74 10.59 -7.74 28.18
CA TRP A 74 10.30 -6.74 29.22
C TRP A 74 8.96 -6.03 28.96
N VAL A 75 8.63 -5.76 27.68
CA VAL A 75 7.35 -5.14 27.28
C VAL A 75 6.20 -6.10 27.59
N HIS A 76 6.35 -7.37 27.20
CA HIS A 76 5.35 -8.39 27.46
C HIS A 76 5.08 -8.54 28.96
N THR A 77 6.13 -8.64 29.77
CA THR A 77 6.04 -8.71 31.24
C THR A 77 5.37 -7.47 31.84
N LEU A 78 5.71 -6.27 31.35
CA LEU A 78 5.13 -5.01 31.84
C LEU A 78 3.63 -4.94 31.54
N LEU A 79 3.23 -5.16 30.28
CA LEU A 79 1.82 -5.14 29.91
C LEU A 79 1.04 -6.28 30.58
N GLY A 80 1.67 -7.42 30.85
CA GLY A 80 1.06 -8.49 31.66
C GLY A 80 0.55 -8.01 33.03
N LYS A 81 1.20 -7.00 33.61
CA LYS A 81 0.81 -6.40 34.89
C LYS A 81 -0.17 -5.23 34.73
N GLU A 82 0.04 -4.41 33.70
CA GLU A 82 -0.63 -3.10 33.55
C GLU A 82 -1.79 -3.08 32.54
N VAL A 83 -2.05 -4.18 31.81
CA VAL A 83 -3.02 -4.18 30.70
C VAL A 83 -4.42 -3.71 31.09
N GLN A 84 -4.87 -3.97 32.32
CA GLN A 84 -6.19 -3.57 32.76
C GLN A 84 -6.30 -2.05 32.91
N GLU A 85 -5.26 -1.41 33.45
CA GLU A 85 -5.22 0.04 33.57
C GLU A 85 -5.02 0.69 32.20
N LEU A 86 -4.11 0.17 31.40
CA LEU A 86 -3.89 0.64 30.04
C LEU A 86 -5.17 0.55 29.19
N ALA A 87 -5.92 -0.55 29.29
CA ALA A 87 -7.19 -0.73 28.57
C ALA A 87 -8.26 0.30 28.96
N ARG A 88 -8.20 0.90 30.16
CA ARG A 88 -9.11 1.99 30.56
C ARG A 88 -8.73 3.34 29.96
N LEU A 89 -7.45 3.53 29.65
CA LEU A 89 -6.92 4.77 29.08
C LEU A 89 -7.07 4.83 27.56
N LEU A 90 -7.08 3.67 26.91
CA LEU A 90 -7.22 3.54 25.46
C LEU A 90 -8.63 3.93 24.99
N PRO A 91 -8.77 4.64 23.86
CA PRO A 91 -10.05 5.12 23.38
C PRO A 91 -10.96 3.98 22.89
N GLN A 92 -12.26 4.17 23.09
CA GLN A 92 -13.29 3.41 22.37
C GLN A 92 -13.36 3.86 20.90
N PRO A 93 -13.73 3.00 19.95
CA PRO A 93 -14.19 1.61 20.14
C PRO A 93 -13.06 0.55 20.18
N PHE A 94 -11.81 0.97 20.06
CA PHE A 94 -10.69 0.07 19.75
C PHE A 94 -10.47 -1.01 20.80
N VAL A 95 -10.53 -0.68 22.09
CA VAL A 95 -10.32 -1.65 23.17
C VAL A 95 -11.36 -2.76 23.13
N CYS A 96 -12.62 -2.42 22.93
CA CYS A 96 -13.71 -3.38 22.90
C CYS A 96 -13.66 -4.25 21.62
N GLU A 97 -13.31 -3.68 20.47
CA GLU A 97 -13.04 -4.48 19.27
C GLU A 97 -11.88 -5.46 19.49
N ILE A 98 -10.79 -5.03 20.14
CA ILE A 98 -9.66 -5.91 20.48
C ILE A 98 -10.11 -7.03 21.42
N ARG A 99 -10.92 -6.74 22.44
CA ARG A 99 -11.46 -7.77 23.35
C ARG A 99 -12.29 -8.81 22.59
N GLY A 100 -13.19 -8.38 21.72
CA GLY A 100 -13.99 -9.27 20.88
C GLY A 100 -13.13 -10.18 20.01
N ILE A 101 -12.09 -9.62 19.37
CA ILE A 101 -11.13 -10.41 18.58
C ILE A 101 -10.39 -11.42 19.47
N CYS A 102 -9.95 -11.03 20.68
CA CYS A 102 -9.25 -11.92 21.60
C CYS A 102 -10.10 -13.13 22.02
N GLU A 103 -11.37 -12.90 22.30
CA GLU A 103 -12.30 -13.97 22.69
C GLU A 103 -12.43 -15.01 21.59
N VAL A 104 -12.62 -14.59 20.33
CA VAL A 104 -12.70 -15.50 19.17
C VAL A 104 -11.39 -16.24 18.95
N LEU A 105 -10.25 -15.57 19.12
CA LEU A 105 -8.94 -16.19 18.95
C LEU A 105 -8.51 -17.06 20.13
N ASN A 106 -9.26 -17.06 21.24
CA ASN A 106 -8.87 -17.66 22.51
C ASN A 106 -7.47 -17.20 22.93
N ARG A 107 -7.29 -15.87 23.02
CA ARG A 107 -6.05 -15.20 23.41
C ARG A 107 -6.31 -14.19 24.52
N ASN A 108 -5.29 -13.90 25.32
CA ASN A 108 -5.40 -12.88 26.34
C ASN A 108 -5.32 -11.47 25.73
N LEU A 109 -5.84 -10.48 26.47
CA LEU A 109 -5.86 -9.08 26.02
C LEU A 109 -4.46 -8.49 25.78
N VAL A 110 -3.46 -8.94 26.54
CA VAL A 110 -2.07 -8.47 26.43
C VAL A 110 -1.54 -8.77 25.03
N ASP A 111 -1.69 -10.01 24.58
CA ASP A 111 -1.16 -10.45 23.29
C ASP A 111 -1.87 -9.75 22.12
N CYS A 112 -3.20 -9.58 22.17
CA CYS A 112 -3.92 -8.89 21.11
C CYS A 112 -3.60 -7.39 21.06
N LEU A 113 -3.45 -6.74 22.22
CA LEU A 113 -3.06 -5.35 22.29
C LEU A 113 -1.64 -5.16 21.77
N LEU A 114 -0.71 -6.03 22.17
CA LEU A 114 0.66 -6.05 21.66
C LEU A 114 0.70 -6.26 20.15
N LEU A 115 -0.16 -7.12 19.60
CA LEU A 115 -0.25 -7.32 18.15
C LEU A 115 -0.60 -6.00 17.45
N ASN A 116 -1.58 -5.27 17.98
CA ASN A 116 -1.96 -3.95 17.45
C ASN A 116 -0.82 -2.93 17.58
N LEU A 117 -0.07 -2.94 18.68
CA LEU A 117 1.11 -2.08 18.85
C LEU A 117 2.25 -2.46 17.89
N VAL A 118 2.45 -3.74 17.59
CA VAL A 118 3.50 -4.16 16.64
C VAL A 118 3.25 -3.62 15.24
N TYR A 119 1.99 -3.50 14.83
CA TYR A 119 1.64 -2.88 13.56
C TYR A 119 1.89 -1.36 13.53
N GLU A 120 2.09 -0.70 14.66
CA GLU A 120 2.39 0.74 14.70
C GLU A 120 3.86 1.06 14.40
N TYR A 121 4.73 0.06 14.18
CA TYR A 121 6.14 0.25 13.84
C TYR A 121 6.69 -0.77 12.88
N SER A 122 7.89 -0.51 12.35
CA SER A 122 8.58 -1.35 11.36
C SER A 122 7.90 -1.47 9.99
N ALA A 123 7.05 -0.49 9.65
CA ALA A 123 6.35 -0.40 8.37
C ALA A 123 7.17 0.46 7.40
N PHE A 124 7.75 -0.17 6.37
CA PHE A 124 8.36 0.57 5.26
C PHE A 124 7.27 0.91 4.25
N CYS A 125 7.29 2.13 3.73
CA CYS A 125 6.14 2.70 3.05
C CYS A 125 6.55 3.56 1.85
N THR A 126 5.72 3.60 0.82
CA THR A 126 5.82 4.62 -0.22
C THR A 126 4.43 5.08 -0.57
N SER A 127 4.17 6.36 -0.43
CA SER A 127 2.86 6.97 -0.66
C SER A 127 3.00 8.15 -1.61
N ILE A 128 2.04 8.26 -2.54
CA ILE A 128 2.01 9.26 -3.60
C ILE A 128 0.64 9.91 -3.59
N VAL A 129 0.61 11.24 -3.53
CA VAL A 129 -0.58 12.05 -3.83
C VAL A 129 -0.26 12.94 -5.03
N ALA A 130 -1.12 12.93 -6.05
CA ALA A 130 -0.87 13.60 -7.31
C ALA A 130 -2.15 14.20 -7.90
N GLN A 131 -1.98 15.21 -8.74
CA GLN A 131 -3.07 15.88 -9.45
C GLN A 131 -2.85 15.80 -10.96
N ASP A 132 -3.87 15.39 -11.71
CA ASP A 132 -3.80 15.40 -13.17
C ASP A 132 -3.97 16.81 -13.77
N SER A 133 -3.90 16.90 -15.10
CA SER A 133 -4.08 18.15 -15.85
C SER A 133 -5.50 18.75 -15.76
N LYS A 134 -6.48 17.98 -15.30
CA LYS A 134 -7.88 18.39 -15.14
C LYS A 134 -8.22 18.78 -13.70
N GLY A 135 -7.26 18.62 -12.78
CA GLY A 135 -7.44 18.95 -11.36
C GLY A 135 -7.93 17.80 -10.50
N HIS A 136 -8.00 16.57 -11.03
CA HIS A 136 -8.40 15.40 -10.25
C HIS A 136 -7.25 14.90 -9.36
N ILE A 137 -7.58 14.47 -8.15
CA ILE A 137 -6.63 13.96 -7.17
C ILE A 137 -6.55 12.43 -7.26
N TYR A 138 -5.33 11.92 -7.26
CA TYR A 138 -5.00 10.51 -7.24
C TYR A 138 -4.10 10.20 -6.04
N HIS A 139 -4.37 9.09 -5.36
CA HIS A 139 -3.61 8.67 -4.19
C HIS A 139 -3.28 7.18 -4.30
N GLY A 140 -2.00 6.82 -4.23
CA GLY A 140 -1.56 5.44 -4.32
C GLY A 140 -0.43 5.15 -3.36
N ARG A 141 -0.36 3.92 -2.86
CA ARG A 141 0.66 3.56 -1.89
C ARG A 141 1.04 2.08 -1.82
N ASN A 142 2.25 1.80 -1.31
CA ASN A 142 2.76 0.48 -0.94
C ASN A 142 2.96 0.38 0.58
N LEU A 143 2.50 -0.73 1.18
CA LEU A 143 2.72 -1.08 2.60
C LEU A 143 3.65 -2.29 2.73
N ASP A 144 4.85 -2.08 3.27
CA ASP A 144 5.86 -3.13 3.41
C ASP A 144 6.11 -3.49 4.88
N TYR A 145 6.03 -4.78 5.21
CA TYR A 145 6.48 -5.33 6.50
C TYR A 145 7.45 -6.47 6.28
N ALA A 146 8.49 -6.53 7.13
CA ALA A 146 9.49 -7.60 7.10
C ALA A 146 8.95 -9.02 7.42
N PHE A 147 7.67 -9.15 7.77
CA PHE A 147 6.97 -10.43 8.00
C PHE A 147 5.79 -10.62 7.03
N GLY A 148 5.93 -10.08 5.80
CA GLY A 148 4.86 -10.04 4.80
C GLY A 148 4.24 -11.38 4.41
N ASN A 149 4.93 -12.50 4.53
CA ASN A 149 4.38 -13.82 4.14
C ASN A 149 3.09 -14.18 4.91
N PHE A 150 3.01 -13.85 6.19
CA PHE A 150 1.79 -14.05 6.98
C PHE A 150 0.75 -12.98 6.67
N LEU A 151 1.18 -11.72 6.63
CA LEU A 151 0.27 -10.59 6.45
C LEU A 151 -0.46 -10.64 5.11
N ARG A 152 0.14 -11.19 4.03
CA ARG A 152 -0.51 -11.29 2.72
C ARG A 152 -1.80 -12.12 2.79
N LYS A 153 -1.80 -13.18 3.61
CA LYS A 153 -2.97 -14.04 3.81
C LYS A 153 -4.00 -13.43 4.77
N LEU A 154 -3.59 -12.46 5.57
CA LEU A 154 -4.43 -11.79 6.56
C LEU A 154 -4.91 -10.42 6.10
N THR A 155 -4.45 -9.94 4.93
CA THR A 155 -4.85 -8.65 4.41
C THR A 155 -6.30 -8.71 3.94
N VAL A 156 -7.07 -7.71 4.34
CA VAL A 156 -8.47 -7.55 3.96
C VAL A 156 -8.78 -6.10 3.63
N ASP A 157 -9.64 -5.91 2.65
CA ASP A 157 -10.30 -4.64 2.43
C ASP A 157 -11.63 -4.66 3.22
N VAL A 158 -11.96 -3.56 3.89
CA VAL A 158 -13.09 -3.48 4.81
C VAL A 158 -13.93 -2.24 4.53
N GLN A 159 -15.21 -2.44 4.24
CA GLN A 159 -16.21 -1.38 4.26
C GLN A 159 -16.82 -1.29 5.65
N PHE A 160 -16.59 -0.16 6.31
CA PHE A 160 -17.22 0.14 7.60
C PHE A 160 -18.59 0.77 7.33
N LEU A 161 -19.65 0.07 7.75
CA LEU A 161 -21.02 0.44 7.46
C LEU A 161 -21.64 1.16 8.67
N LYS A 162 -22.37 2.25 8.45
CA LYS A 162 -23.21 2.89 9.47
C LYS A 162 -24.60 3.10 8.89
N ASN A 163 -25.63 2.65 9.60
CA ASN A 163 -27.01 2.60 9.10
C ASN A 163 -27.12 1.94 7.71
N GLY A 164 -26.35 0.88 7.47
CA GLY A 164 -26.31 0.15 6.19
C GLY A 164 -25.58 0.86 5.04
N GLN A 165 -25.00 2.04 5.25
CA GLN A 165 -24.26 2.79 4.23
C GLN A 165 -22.75 2.74 4.51
N VAL A 166 -21.92 2.76 3.47
CA VAL A 166 -20.46 2.81 3.62
C VAL A 166 -20.06 4.17 4.21
N ALA A 167 -19.64 4.18 5.47
CA ALA A 167 -19.11 5.38 6.13
C ALA A 167 -17.67 5.66 5.67
N PHE A 168 -16.86 4.62 5.61
CA PHE A 168 -15.50 4.66 5.07
C PHE A 168 -15.03 3.25 4.69
N THR A 169 -14.01 3.18 3.84
CA THR A 169 -13.30 1.95 3.50
C THR A 169 -11.88 2.03 4.01
N GLY A 170 -11.32 0.91 4.44
CA GLY A 170 -9.91 0.81 4.75
C GLY A 170 -9.35 -0.56 4.48
N THR A 171 -8.04 -0.66 4.50
CA THR A 171 -7.37 -1.95 4.43
C THR A 171 -6.53 -2.17 5.66
N THR A 172 -6.63 -3.41 6.14
CA THR A 172 -6.05 -3.81 7.39
C THR A 172 -5.69 -5.29 7.35
N PHE A 173 -5.23 -5.79 8.49
CA PHE A 173 -4.98 -7.20 8.72
C PHE A 173 -6.03 -7.76 9.68
N ILE A 174 -6.42 -9.01 9.50
CA ILE A 174 -7.19 -9.73 10.51
C ILE A 174 -6.43 -9.70 11.85
N GLY A 175 -7.12 -9.25 12.90
CA GLY A 175 -6.55 -9.03 14.23
C GLY A 175 -6.09 -7.59 14.51
N TYR A 176 -6.11 -6.70 13.50
CA TYR A 176 -5.71 -5.30 13.63
C TYR A 176 -6.92 -4.36 13.49
N VAL A 177 -7.13 -3.50 14.48
CA VAL A 177 -8.29 -2.57 14.51
C VAL A 177 -7.94 -1.17 13.97
N GLY A 178 -6.65 -0.91 13.71
CA GLY A 178 -6.18 0.32 13.08
C GLY A 178 -6.34 0.32 11.56
N LEU A 179 -6.14 1.49 10.95
CA LEU A 179 -6.05 1.64 9.49
C LEU A 179 -4.79 2.43 9.13
N TRP A 180 -3.91 1.84 8.36
CA TRP A 180 -2.80 2.56 7.71
C TRP A 180 -3.18 3.15 6.36
N THR A 181 -4.25 2.61 5.76
CA THR A 181 -4.78 3.02 4.46
C THR A 181 -6.30 3.09 4.54
N GLY A 182 -6.90 4.15 3.99
CA GLY A 182 -8.35 4.18 3.78
C GLY A 182 -8.86 5.38 2.99
N GLN A 183 -10.16 5.38 2.77
CA GLN A 183 -10.91 6.46 2.13
C GLN A 183 -12.23 6.71 2.84
N SER A 184 -12.58 7.99 2.94
CA SER A 184 -13.92 8.45 3.23
C SER A 184 -14.56 8.86 1.90
N PRO A 185 -15.59 8.13 1.42
CA PRO A 185 -16.18 8.35 0.09
C PRO A 185 -16.56 9.82 -0.12
N HIS A 186 -16.18 10.36 -1.28
CA HIS A 186 -16.45 11.76 -1.68
C HIS A 186 -15.86 12.84 -0.76
N LYS A 187 -14.91 12.49 0.13
CA LYS A 187 -14.31 13.44 1.07
C LYS A 187 -12.80 13.48 0.97
N PHE A 188 -12.13 12.40 1.38
CA PHE A 188 -10.66 12.34 1.39
C PHE A 188 -10.15 10.90 1.51
N THR A 189 -8.88 10.73 1.19
CA THR A 189 -8.09 9.50 1.29
C THR A 189 -6.92 9.73 2.23
N VAL A 190 -6.52 8.70 2.96
CA VAL A 190 -5.38 8.79 3.89
C VAL A 190 -4.51 7.56 3.75
N SER A 191 -3.21 7.78 3.73
CA SER A 191 -2.20 6.77 4.01
C SER A 191 -1.22 7.27 5.06
N GLY A 192 -0.67 6.36 5.86
CA GLY A 192 0.35 6.67 6.85
C GLY A 192 1.66 5.94 6.56
N ASP A 193 2.76 6.67 6.73
CA ASP A 193 4.11 6.14 6.55
C ASP A 193 4.91 6.33 7.85
N GLU A 194 5.64 5.30 8.30
CA GLU A 194 6.41 5.37 9.55
C GLU A 194 7.52 6.42 9.46
N ARG A 195 7.68 7.19 10.54
CA ARG A 195 8.82 8.10 10.75
C ARG A 195 9.65 7.63 11.95
N ALA A 196 10.62 6.79 11.69
CA ALA A 196 11.42 6.18 12.74
C ALA A 196 12.33 7.19 13.46
N LYS A 197 12.10 7.33 14.77
CA LYS A 197 13.05 7.89 15.74
C LYS A 197 13.12 6.89 16.89
N GLY A 198 14.33 6.42 17.23
CA GLY A 198 14.56 5.24 18.08
C GLY A 198 13.86 5.25 19.46
N TRP A 199 14.06 4.18 20.24
CA TRP A 199 13.40 3.97 21.55
C TRP A 199 11.88 3.86 21.43
N TRP A 200 11.42 3.05 20.48
CA TRP A 200 9.99 3.00 20.13
C TRP A 200 9.12 2.51 21.29
N TRP A 201 9.47 1.39 21.91
CA TRP A 201 8.64 0.78 22.97
C TRP A 201 8.52 1.66 24.21
N GLU A 202 9.63 2.24 24.67
CA GLU A 202 9.66 3.14 25.82
C GLU A 202 8.80 4.37 25.59
N ASN A 203 8.95 4.99 24.41
CA ASN A 203 8.20 6.18 24.02
C ASN A 203 6.71 5.91 23.88
N VAL A 204 6.34 4.79 23.25
CA VAL A 204 4.94 4.44 23.03
C VAL A 204 4.25 4.11 24.34
N ILE A 205 4.85 3.30 25.20
CA ILE A 205 4.27 3.00 26.52
C ILE A 205 4.03 4.30 27.30
N ALA A 206 5.02 5.19 27.36
CA ALA A 206 4.86 6.48 28.05
C ALA A 206 3.75 7.36 27.45
N ALA A 207 3.64 7.39 26.13
CA ALA A 207 2.62 8.19 25.44
C ALA A 207 1.21 7.62 25.59
N LEU A 208 1.06 6.29 25.68
CA LEU A 208 -0.24 5.66 25.94
C LEU A 208 -0.78 6.02 27.32
N PHE A 209 0.08 6.06 28.35
CA PHE A 209 -0.31 6.54 29.68
C PHE A 209 -0.68 8.04 29.70
N GLN A 210 -0.25 8.81 28.68
CA GLN A 210 -0.66 10.20 28.45
C GLN A 210 -1.92 10.32 27.56
N ARG A 211 -2.57 9.19 27.22
CA ARG A 211 -3.76 9.13 26.36
C ARG A 211 -3.53 9.66 24.95
N HIS A 212 -2.30 9.59 24.45
CA HIS A 212 -2.01 9.91 23.06
C HIS A 212 -2.59 8.85 22.12
N SER A 213 -2.94 9.25 20.90
CA SER A 213 -3.54 8.34 19.92
C SER A 213 -2.48 7.48 19.23
N LEU A 214 -2.83 6.22 18.94
CA LEU A 214 -2.10 5.40 17.97
C LEU A 214 -2.19 6.03 16.58
N VAL A 215 -1.13 5.92 15.78
CA VAL A 215 -1.05 6.65 14.52
C VAL A 215 -2.07 6.12 13.51
N SER A 216 -2.28 4.80 13.44
CA SER A 216 -3.28 4.19 12.56
C SER A 216 -4.71 4.32 13.11
N TRP A 217 -4.87 4.41 14.43
CA TRP A 217 -6.18 4.58 15.06
C TRP A 217 -6.70 5.98 14.82
N LEU A 218 -5.80 6.98 14.82
CA LEU A 218 -6.15 8.34 14.42
C LEU A 218 -6.62 8.39 12.96
N ILE A 219 -5.99 7.64 12.04
CA ILE A 219 -6.46 7.56 10.64
C ILE A 219 -7.90 7.02 10.60
N ARG A 220 -8.17 5.89 11.26
CA ARG A 220 -9.53 5.31 11.30
C ARG A 220 -10.55 6.27 11.92
N THR A 221 -10.19 6.94 13.01
CA THR A 221 -11.04 7.94 13.66
C THR A 221 -11.30 9.13 12.72
N THR A 222 -10.27 9.57 12.00
CA THR A 222 -10.37 10.67 11.03
C THR A 222 -11.31 10.30 9.89
N LEU A 223 -11.17 9.11 9.31
CA LEU A 223 -12.05 8.57 8.26
C LEU A 223 -13.52 8.47 8.72
N SER A 224 -13.73 8.15 10.00
CA SER A 224 -15.06 8.00 10.60
C SER A 224 -15.74 9.32 10.95
N GLU A 225 -14.97 10.36 11.33
CA GLU A 225 -15.51 11.56 11.98
C GLU A 225 -15.33 12.84 11.16
N SER A 226 -14.34 12.92 10.28
CA SER A 226 -14.03 14.18 9.59
C SER A 226 -14.98 14.43 8.43
N GLU A 227 -15.41 15.67 8.29
CA GLU A 227 -16.43 16.05 7.31
C GLU A 227 -15.85 16.23 5.91
N ASP A 228 -14.60 16.69 5.80
CA ASP A 228 -13.93 17.00 4.54
C ASP A 228 -12.39 16.88 4.67
N PHE A 229 -11.69 17.23 3.57
CA PHE A 229 -10.24 17.22 3.48
C PHE A 229 -9.57 18.14 4.52
N GLU A 230 -10.03 19.37 4.68
CA GLU A 230 -9.42 20.35 5.60
C GLU A 230 -9.57 19.93 7.06
N ALA A 231 -10.76 19.45 7.45
CA ALA A 231 -11.01 18.90 8.77
C ALA A 231 -10.12 17.67 9.05
N ALA A 232 -9.95 16.80 8.04
CA ALA A 232 -9.06 15.65 8.15
C ALA A 232 -7.59 16.06 8.33
N VAL A 233 -7.10 17.02 7.52
CA VAL A 233 -5.74 17.56 7.62
C VAL A 233 -5.51 18.21 8.98
N TYR A 234 -6.45 19.01 9.47
CA TYR A 234 -6.35 19.64 10.80
C TYR A 234 -6.27 18.59 11.92
N LYS A 235 -7.18 17.60 11.92
CA LYS A 235 -7.21 16.53 12.92
C LYS A 235 -5.92 15.71 12.90
N LEU A 236 -5.46 15.32 11.71
CA LEU A 236 -4.21 14.57 11.51
C LEU A 236 -2.96 15.39 11.81
N ALA A 237 -3.00 16.71 11.70
CA ALA A 237 -1.87 17.60 12.04
C ALA A 237 -1.75 17.84 13.54
N LYS A 238 -2.86 17.96 14.26
CA LYS A 238 -2.89 18.50 15.64
C LYS A 238 -3.11 17.47 16.74
N THR A 239 -3.72 16.32 16.46
CA THR A 239 -4.00 15.32 17.51
C THR A 239 -2.69 14.73 18.06
N PRO A 240 -2.46 14.70 19.39
CA PRO A 240 -1.28 14.08 19.99
C PRO A 240 -1.13 12.59 19.65
N LEU A 241 0.09 12.18 19.33
CA LEU A 241 0.42 10.83 18.86
C LEU A 241 1.43 10.12 19.77
N ILE A 242 1.40 8.79 19.74
CA ILE A 242 2.40 7.94 20.42
C ILE A 242 3.76 7.93 19.71
N ALA A 243 3.77 8.19 18.40
CA ALA A 243 4.94 8.09 17.55
C ALA A 243 4.92 9.16 16.46
N ASP A 244 6.09 9.39 15.87
CA ASP A 244 6.24 10.23 14.69
C ASP A 244 5.75 9.46 13.45
N VAL A 245 5.16 10.17 12.49
CA VAL A 245 4.55 9.58 11.29
C VAL A 245 4.53 10.59 10.15
N TYR A 246 4.36 10.14 8.91
CA TYR A 246 3.92 10.99 7.81
C TYR A 246 2.49 10.62 7.46
N TYR A 247 1.58 11.60 7.43
CA TYR A 247 0.24 11.38 6.88
C TYR A 247 0.18 11.98 5.49
N ILE A 248 -0.20 11.16 4.51
CA ILE A 248 -0.46 11.61 3.16
C ILE A 248 -1.97 11.66 3.02
N VAL A 249 -2.50 12.80 2.57
CA VAL A 249 -3.94 13.01 2.45
C VAL A 249 -4.24 13.54 1.06
N GLY A 250 -5.26 13.00 0.40
CA GLY A 250 -5.79 13.50 -0.87
C GLY A 250 -7.29 13.80 -0.73
N GLY A 251 -7.73 14.98 -1.15
CA GLY A 251 -9.13 15.39 -1.14
C GLY A 251 -9.84 15.11 -2.46
N THR A 252 -10.83 15.94 -2.77
CA THR A 252 -11.67 15.82 -3.98
C THR A 252 -11.52 16.98 -4.95
N SER A 253 -10.96 18.11 -4.49
CA SER A 253 -10.80 19.32 -5.28
C SER A 253 -9.35 19.52 -5.73
N PRO A 254 -9.11 20.30 -6.80
CA PRO A 254 -7.76 20.65 -7.22
C PRO A 254 -6.95 21.26 -6.07
N ARG A 255 -5.69 20.84 -5.95
CA ARG A 255 -4.70 21.18 -4.92
C ARG A 255 -4.94 20.53 -3.55
N GLU A 256 -6.03 19.79 -3.35
CA GLU A 256 -6.25 19.02 -2.12
C GLU A 256 -5.38 17.76 -2.10
N GLY A 257 -4.10 17.94 -1.86
CA GLY A 257 -3.15 16.87 -1.61
C GLY A 257 -2.04 17.38 -0.72
N VAL A 258 -1.68 16.64 0.32
CA VAL A 258 -0.69 17.11 1.31
C VAL A 258 0.04 15.95 1.96
N VAL A 259 1.33 16.17 2.26
CA VAL A 259 2.11 15.34 3.18
C VAL A 259 2.29 16.11 4.48
N ILE A 260 1.86 15.52 5.59
CA ILE A 260 1.99 16.08 6.94
C ILE A 260 3.10 15.31 7.65
N THR A 261 4.25 15.95 7.84
CA THR A 261 5.33 15.36 8.64
C THR A 261 5.02 15.60 10.12
N ARG A 262 4.73 14.55 10.89
CA ARG A 262 4.35 14.64 12.30
C ARG A 262 5.50 14.31 13.25
N ASN A 263 5.58 15.12 14.30
CA ASN A 263 6.09 14.69 15.60
C ASN A 263 4.90 14.30 16.50
N ARG A 264 5.17 13.63 17.62
CA ARG A 264 4.16 13.31 18.66
C ARG A 264 3.23 14.47 19.02
N ASN A 265 3.78 15.68 19.17
CA ASN A 265 3.03 16.83 19.70
C ASN A 265 2.49 17.80 18.63
N GLY A 266 2.76 17.55 17.35
CA GLY A 266 2.29 18.43 16.27
C GLY A 266 3.03 18.23 14.94
N PRO A 267 2.73 19.05 13.92
CA PRO A 267 3.38 18.95 12.63
C PRO A 267 4.78 19.58 12.69
N ALA A 268 5.77 18.83 12.21
CA ALA A 268 7.09 19.37 11.89
C ALA A 268 7.06 20.14 10.56
N ASP A 269 6.23 19.70 9.62
CA ASP A 269 6.01 20.35 8.32
C ASP A 269 4.64 19.96 7.72
N ILE A 270 4.11 20.82 6.85
CA ILE A 270 2.90 20.57 6.05
C ILE A 270 3.25 20.91 4.60
N TRP A 271 3.29 19.89 3.74
CA TRP A 271 3.78 19.98 2.37
C TRP A 271 2.67 19.74 1.34
N PRO A 272 1.89 20.78 0.98
CA PRO A 272 0.76 20.65 0.06
C PRO A 272 1.22 20.50 -1.39
N LEU A 273 0.36 20.00 -2.27
CA LEU A 273 0.53 20.12 -3.72
C LEU A 273 0.65 21.59 -4.11
N ASP A 274 1.46 21.86 -5.13
CA ASP A 274 1.61 23.20 -5.68
C ASP A 274 1.73 23.15 -7.21
N PRO A 275 0.63 22.82 -7.92
CA PRO A 275 0.64 22.66 -9.36
C PRO A 275 1.00 23.94 -10.12
N LEU A 276 0.79 25.13 -9.52
CA LEU A 276 1.14 26.42 -10.12
C LEU A 276 2.65 26.58 -10.27
N ASN A 277 3.42 26.01 -9.34
CA ASN A 277 4.88 25.95 -9.40
C ASN A 277 5.40 24.60 -9.92
N GLY A 278 4.57 23.86 -10.65
CA GLY A 278 4.93 22.58 -11.30
C GLY A 278 4.96 21.37 -10.36
N ALA A 279 4.66 21.53 -9.07
CA ALA A 279 4.62 20.44 -8.09
C ALA A 279 3.24 19.76 -8.05
N TRP A 280 2.90 19.06 -9.13
CA TRP A 280 1.63 18.34 -9.28
C TRP A 280 1.59 16.98 -8.57
N PHE A 281 2.66 16.55 -7.91
CA PHE A 281 2.67 15.39 -7.02
C PHE A 281 3.53 15.62 -5.78
N ARG A 282 3.26 14.84 -4.73
CA ARG A 282 4.13 14.61 -3.59
C ARG A 282 4.41 13.12 -3.44
N VAL A 283 5.65 12.79 -3.13
CA VAL A 283 6.11 11.43 -2.83
C VAL A 283 6.68 11.44 -1.43
N GLU A 284 6.13 10.60 -0.58
CA GLU A 284 6.69 10.32 0.75
C GLU A 284 7.03 8.84 0.88
N THR A 285 8.09 8.57 1.64
CA THR A 285 8.53 7.22 1.97
C THR A 285 8.70 7.09 3.48
N ASN A 286 9.89 7.21 4.03
CA ASN A 286 10.11 7.08 5.48
C ASN A 286 11.13 8.08 6.04
N TYR A 287 11.45 9.15 5.31
CA TYR A 287 12.46 10.14 5.69
C TYR A 287 11.98 11.55 5.38
N ASP A 288 12.45 12.55 6.12
CA ASP A 288 11.99 13.92 5.94
C ASP A 288 12.22 14.40 4.48
N HIS A 289 11.25 15.09 3.88
CA HIS A 289 11.36 15.52 2.48
C HIS A 289 12.48 16.54 2.21
N TRP A 290 12.81 17.35 3.22
CA TRP A 290 13.91 18.33 3.17
C TRP A 290 15.30 17.72 3.45
N LYS A 291 15.39 16.40 3.65
CA LYS A 291 16.65 15.66 3.81
C LYS A 291 16.89 14.75 2.61
N PRO A 292 18.16 14.44 2.30
CA PRO A 292 18.45 13.42 1.30
C PRO A 292 17.89 12.07 1.74
N ALA A 293 17.42 11.31 0.75
CA ALA A 293 17.10 9.90 0.96
C ALA A 293 18.36 9.15 1.42
N PRO A 294 18.27 8.23 2.40
CA PRO A 294 19.40 7.39 2.78
C PRO A 294 19.84 6.52 1.60
N GLU A 295 21.15 6.45 1.33
CA GLU A 295 21.70 5.68 0.19
C GLU A 295 21.27 4.20 0.17
N LYS A 296 21.06 3.61 1.35
CA LYS A 296 20.66 2.20 1.50
C LYS A 296 19.16 1.95 1.31
N ASP A 297 18.33 2.99 1.23
CA ASP A 297 16.87 2.91 1.06
C ASP A 297 16.30 4.11 0.28
N ASP A 298 16.85 4.40 -0.91
CA ASP A 298 16.33 5.45 -1.77
C ASP A 298 15.20 4.95 -2.69
N ARG A 299 13.99 4.87 -2.11
CA ARG A 299 12.74 4.64 -2.85
C ARG A 299 12.11 5.92 -3.40
N ARG A 300 12.42 7.08 -2.84
CA ARG A 300 11.85 8.38 -3.26
C ARG A 300 12.33 8.76 -4.65
N THR A 301 13.64 8.71 -4.91
CA THR A 301 14.20 9.15 -6.21
C THR A 301 13.65 8.32 -7.38
N PRO A 302 13.57 6.98 -7.31
CA PRO A 302 12.99 6.17 -8.37
C PRO A 302 11.49 6.44 -8.59
N ALA A 303 10.71 6.65 -7.52
CA ALA A 303 9.30 7.02 -7.64
C ALA A 303 9.11 8.38 -8.33
N ILE A 304 9.89 9.41 -7.94
CA ILE A 304 9.87 10.73 -8.57
C ILE A 304 10.27 10.63 -10.05
N LYS A 305 11.32 9.86 -10.36
CA LYS A 305 11.77 9.65 -11.75
C LYS A 305 10.67 9.00 -12.59
N ALA A 306 9.97 7.99 -12.05
CA ALA A 306 8.89 7.33 -12.73
C ALA A 306 7.68 8.26 -12.95
N LEU A 307 7.28 9.06 -11.94
CA LEU A 307 6.22 10.06 -12.09
C LEU A 307 6.55 11.13 -13.15
N ASN A 308 7.78 11.62 -13.16
CA ASN A 308 8.25 12.57 -14.17
C ASN A 308 8.21 11.96 -15.57
N ALA A 309 8.57 10.68 -15.73
CA ALA A 309 8.51 9.98 -17.01
C ALA A 309 7.07 9.70 -17.46
N THR A 310 6.16 9.41 -16.53
CA THR A 310 4.72 9.29 -16.81
C THR A 310 4.15 10.64 -17.29
N GLY A 311 4.50 11.72 -16.59
CA GLY A 311 4.00 13.07 -16.86
C GLY A 311 2.54 13.28 -16.42
N GLN A 312 2.22 14.52 -16.07
CA GLN A 312 0.91 14.90 -15.50
C GLN A 312 -0.28 14.56 -16.43
N ALA A 313 -0.07 14.64 -17.75
CA ALA A 313 -1.12 14.38 -18.75
C ALA A 313 -1.55 12.90 -18.82
N ASN A 314 -0.67 11.98 -18.40
CA ASN A 314 -0.92 10.53 -18.44
C ASN A 314 -1.21 9.97 -17.04
N LEU A 315 -1.45 10.82 -16.05
CA LEU A 315 -1.76 10.37 -14.70
C LEU A 315 -3.10 9.63 -14.69
N SER A 316 -3.06 8.38 -14.24
CA SER A 316 -4.22 7.54 -13.96
C SER A 316 -3.90 6.61 -12.79
N LEU A 317 -4.88 5.82 -12.35
CA LEU A 317 -4.66 4.80 -11.32
C LEU A 317 -3.73 3.71 -11.78
N GLU A 318 -3.87 3.28 -13.03
CA GLU A 318 -2.99 2.31 -13.66
C GLU A 318 -1.56 2.85 -13.73
N ALA A 319 -1.41 4.13 -14.11
CA ALA A 319 -0.10 4.77 -14.15
C ALA A 319 0.55 4.86 -12.77
N LEU A 320 -0.20 5.26 -11.73
CA LEU A 320 0.29 5.25 -10.34
C LEU A 320 0.68 3.84 -9.88
N PHE A 321 -0.13 2.82 -10.23
CA PHE A 321 0.21 1.44 -9.92
C PHE A 321 1.50 0.99 -10.63
N GLN A 322 1.74 1.42 -11.88
CA GLN A 322 3.02 1.16 -12.56
C GLN A 322 4.19 1.85 -11.87
N VAL A 323 4.03 3.11 -11.41
CA VAL A 323 5.05 3.82 -10.62
C VAL A 323 5.39 3.05 -9.34
N LEU A 324 4.37 2.64 -8.58
CA LEU A 324 4.51 1.86 -7.34
C LEU A 324 5.09 0.45 -7.57
N SER A 325 5.14 0.02 -8.83
CA SER A 325 5.69 -1.27 -9.24
C SER A 325 7.16 -1.24 -9.66
N VAL A 326 7.77 -0.04 -9.72
CA VAL A 326 9.17 0.12 -10.11
C VAL A 326 10.09 -0.29 -8.97
N PHE A 327 11.13 -1.08 -9.23
CA PHE A 327 12.17 -1.35 -8.23
C PHE A 327 13.01 -0.08 -7.97
N PRO A 328 13.35 0.28 -6.72
CA PRO A 328 13.10 -0.40 -5.45
C PRO A 328 11.82 0.04 -4.70
N VAL A 329 10.95 0.87 -5.30
CA VAL A 329 9.63 1.23 -4.73
C VAL A 329 8.83 -0.03 -4.44
N TYR A 330 8.86 -0.96 -5.39
CA TYR A 330 8.55 -2.37 -5.20
C TYR A 330 9.81 -3.16 -4.83
N ASN A 331 9.81 -3.94 -3.75
CA ASN A 331 10.99 -4.62 -3.21
C ASN A 331 10.71 -5.98 -2.55
N ASN A 332 11.76 -6.68 -2.11
CA ASN A 332 11.67 -8.08 -1.67
C ASN A 332 11.31 -8.27 -0.19
N LYS A 333 11.37 -7.20 0.62
CA LYS A 333 10.94 -7.23 2.03
C LYS A 333 9.41 -7.21 2.15
N GLN A 334 8.71 -7.37 1.03
CA GLN A 334 7.32 -7.00 0.89
C GLN A 334 6.36 -8.02 1.45
N LEU A 335 5.44 -7.53 2.27
CA LEU A 335 4.04 -7.51 1.89
C LEU A 335 3.96 -6.45 0.77
N THR A 336 3.52 -6.77 -0.45
CA THR A 336 3.16 -5.70 -1.39
C THR A 336 1.66 -5.69 -1.34
N LEU A 337 1.11 -4.67 -0.71
CA LEU A 337 -0.25 -4.23 -0.94
C LEU A 337 -0.18 -2.99 -1.82
N PRO A 338 -0.11 -3.13 -3.15
CA PRO A 338 -0.43 -2.03 -4.04
C PRO A 338 -1.89 -1.63 -3.79
N GLN A 339 -2.05 -0.66 -2.90
CA GLN A 339 -3.34 -0.06 -2.64
C GLN A 339 -3.37 1.23 -3.40
N THR A 340 -4.05 1.20 -4.54
CA THR A 340 -4.36 2.43 -5.25
C THR A 340 -5.74 2.88 -4.77
N CYS A 341 -5.76 3.88 -3.89
CA CYS A 341 -6.97 4.41 -3.32
C CYS A 341 -7.43 5.62 -4.16
N CYS A 342 -8.43 5.45 -5.04
CA CYS A 342 -8.91 6.55 -5.89
C CYS A 342 -10.15 7.24 -5.31
N LEU A 343 -10.14 8.57 -5.31
CA LEU A 343 -11.38 9.35 -5.29
C LEU A 343 -11.67 9.84 -6.70
N ARG A 344 -12.63 9.21 -7.40
CA ARG A 344 -13.30 9.83 -8.53
C ARG A 344 -14.64 10.39 -8.08
N LEU A 345 -14.91 11.66 -8.43
CA LEU A 345 -16.13 12.41 -8.10
C LEU A 345 -17.46 11.82 -8.63
N ALA A 346 -17.43 10.72 -9.39
CA ALA A 346 -18.64 10.03 -9.86
C ALA A 346 -18.63 8.52 -9.60
N GLU A 347 -17.50 7.95 -9.15
CA GLU A 347 -17.30 6.51 -8.94
C GLU A 347 -16.34 6.34 -7.74
N THR A 348 -16.85 5.85 -6.61
CA THR A 348 -16.00 5.46 -5.48
C THR A 348 -15.25 4.18 -5.86
N LEU A 349 -14.05 4.34 -6.43
CA LEU A 349 -13.25 3.22 -6.95
C LEU A 349 -12.05 2.93 -6.04
N TYR A 350 -12.24 1.98 -5.13
CA TYR A 350 -11.16 1.42 -4.31
C TYR A 350 -10.57 0.22 -5.03
N ILE A 351 -9.32 0.31 -5.50
CA ILE A 351 -8.69 -0.81 -6.20
C ILE A 351 -7.41 -1.23 -5.48
N HIS A 352 -7.42 -2.49 -5.08
CA HIS A 352 -6.26 -3.17 -4.56
C HIS A 352 -5.77 -4.18 -5.60
N TYR A 353 -4.54 -4.04 -6.05
CA TYR A 353 -3.91 -5.04 -6.91
C TYR A 353 -2.93 -5.85 -6.06
N GLY A 354 -3.02 -7.18 -6.01
CA GLY A 354 -1.93 -7.97 -5.45
C GLY A 354 -0.69 -7.90 -6.36
N LYS A 355 0.51 -8.21 -5.89
CA LYS A 355 1.62 -8.67 -6.75
C LYS A 355 2.35 -9.80 -6.04
N TRP A 356 2.55 -10.91 -6.74
CA TRP A 356 3.33 -12.05 -6.28
C TRP A 356 4.61 -12.17 -7.08
N TYR A 357 5.63 -12.63 -6.39
CA TYR A 357 7.01 -12.73 -6.86
C TYR A 357 7.12 -13.70 -8.05
N LEU A 358 7.65 -13.22 -9.18
CA LEU A 358 8.32 -14.07 -10.16
C LEU A 358 9.82 -13.74 -10.11
N SER A 359 10.65 -14.77 -10.21
CA SER A 359 12.13 -14.73 -10.19
C SER A 359 12.72 -13.56 -11.01
N PRO A 360 13.90 -12.99 -10.63
CA PRO A 360 14.48 -11.80 -11.27
C PRO A 360 15.00 -11.96 -12.72
N THR A 361 14.50 -12.93 -13.49
CA THR A 361 15.06 -13.27 -14.82
C THR A 361 14.13 -12.98 -15.99
N SER A 362 13.07 -12.19 -15.81
CA SER A 362 12.06 -12.05 -16.87
C SER A 362 11.48 -10.64 -17.01
N PHE A 363 12.34 -9.63 -17.17
CA PHE A 363 11.93 -8.36 -17.80
C PHE A 363 13.10 -7.80 -18.61
N CYS A 364 13.27 -8.29 -19.84
CA CYS A 364 13.98 -7.55 -20.87
C CYS A 364 13.03 -6.46 -21.40
N PHE A 365 13.43 -5.20 -21.27
CA PHE A 365 12.82 -4.10 -22.03
C PHE A 365 13.05 -4.35 -23.53
N PRO A 366 12.05 -4.13 -24.42
CA PRO A 366 12.35 -3.98 -25.83
C PRO A 366 12.98 -2.60 -26.03
N GLU A 367 14.25 -2.59 -26.43
CA GLU A 367 14.96 -1.43 -26.94
C GLU A 367 14.18 -0.74 -28.08
N CYS A 368 14.22 0.59 -28.06
CA CYS A 368 13.92 1.44 -29.19
C CYS A 368 14.61 0.94 -30.46
N ARG A 369 13.86 0.34 -31.39
CA ARG A 369 14.32 0.19 -32.78
C ARG A 369 14.23 1.53 -33.48
N GLU A 370 15.37 2.21 -33.60
CA GLU A 370 15.56 3.22 -34.63
C GLU A 370 15.29 2.60 -36.01
N ARG A 371 14.41 3.25 -36.76
CA ARG A 371 14.14 2.96 -38.17
C ARG A 371 15.38 3.34 -38.99
N ARG A 372 16.06 2.37 -39.60
CA ARG A 372 16.84 2.63 -40.83
C ARG A 372 16.00 2.26 -42.04
N LEU A 373 15.73 3.27 -42.87
CA LEU A 373 15.21 3.10 -44.23
C LEU A 373 16.35 2.61 -45.16
N PRO A 374 16.07 1.79 -46.18
CA PRO A 374 17.08 1.34 -47.13
C PRO A 374 17.17 2.30 -48.33
N GLY A 375 18.39 2.56 -48.79
CA GLY A 375 18.67 3.20 -50.08
C GLY A 375 20.09 2.84 -50.57
N PRO A 376 20.33 2.68 -51.88
CA PRO A 376 21.28 1.70 -52.42
C PRO A 376 22.58 2.30 -53.00
N TYR A 377 23.62 1.45 -53.07
CA TYR A 377 24.76 1.41 -54.00
C TYR A 377 25.67 2.66 -54.18
N VAL A 378 27.00 2.47 -54.05
CA VAL A 378 28.02 2.45 -55.16
C VAL A 378 29.45 2.31 -54.58
N HIS A 379 30.28 1.53 -55.30
CA HIS A 379 31.70 1.15 -55.11
C HIS A 379 32.75 2.29 -55.02
N ARG A 380 33.89 2.04 -54.35
CA ARG A 380 35.28 1.84 -54.90
C ARG A 380 36.43 2.17 -53.92
N GLY A 381 37.50 1.34 -53.97
CA GLY A 381 38.94 1.67 -53.76
C GLY A 381 39.44 1.64 -52.30
N GLU A 382 40.26 0.68 -51.84
CA GLU A 382 41.70 0.40 -52.08
C GLU A 382 42.73 1.34 -51.37
N ILE A 383 43.48 0.73 -50.40
CA ILE A 383 44.94 0.86 -50.11
C ILE A 383 45.42 2.07 -49.22
N PRO A 384 46.44 1.99 -48.33
CA PRO A 384 46.83 1.02 -47.26
C PRO A 384 47.36 1.79 -45.98
N PRO A 385 48.17 1.22 -45.05
CA PRO A 385 48.37 1.75 -43.68
C PRO A 385 49.73 2.44 -43.38
N GLY A 386 49.81 3.07 -42.21
CA GLY A 386 51.04 3.34 -41.44
C GLY A 386 50.88 4.49 -40.44
N PRO A 387 51.73 4.62 -39.40
CA PRO A 387 52.78 3.72 -38.90
C PRO A 387 52.41 2.93 -37.63
#